data_AF-A0A8T5LIN4-F1
#
_entry.id   AF-A0A8T5LIN4-F1
#
_cell.length_a   1.000
_cell.length_b   1.000
_cell.length_c   1.000
_cell.angle_alpha   90.00
_cell.angle_beta   90.00
_cell.angle_gamma   90.00
#
_symmetry.space_group_name_H-M   'P 1'
#
loop_
_entity.id
_entity.type
_entity.pdbx_description
1 polymer ?
#
loop_
_entity_poly.entity_id
_entity_poly.type
_entity_poly.pdbx_seq_one_letter_code
_entity_poly.pdbx_strand_id
1 'polypeptide(L)'
;MVTNKKCFGCGKKPIIKLSYTIIKYCNGCFVRLIEKRVRKDIRINKKIGRNKQIKLLNDGSKEFEVAEKILKNIFGEFANIKKVNKTDKETLTPTNLDREARINLESYLQNEKTPKKTGKLILNNVLEEEIIIFCKIKRIKADNKEPKNDLLESIEKKHPGTKFGIAKSFEKIMK
;
A
#
# COMPACT_ATOMS: atom_id res chain seq x y z
N MET A 1 -14.25 -23.64 -12.49
CA MET A 1 -13.26 -22.59 -12.17
C MET A 1 -11.86 -23.19 -12.17
N VAL A 2 -10.95 -22.74 -13.04
CA VAL A 2 -9.60 -23.30 -13.15
C VAL A 2 -8.75 -22.86 -11.96
N THR A 3 -8.47 -23.76 -11.03
CA THR A 3 -7.55 -23.47 -9.92
C THR A 3 -6.12 -23.50 -10.45
N ASN A 4 -5.53 -22.32 -10.64
CA ASN A 4 -4.17 -22.22 -11.15
C ASN A 4 -3.20 -22.82 -10.11
N LYS A 5 -2.66 -24.02 -10.39
CA LYS A 5 -1.69 -24.71 -9.52
C LYS A 5 -0.29 -24.06 -9.56
N LYS A 6 -0.08 -23.10 -10.47
CA LYS A 6 1.20 -22.44 -10.73
C LYS A 6 1.14 -20.95 -10.40
N CYS A 7 2.29 -20.38 -10.04
CA CYS A 7 2.45 -18.94 -9.82
C CYS A 7 2.23 -18.18 -11.12
N PHE A 8 1.35 -17.18 -11.09
CA PHE A 8 0.99 -16.39 -12.28
C PHE A 8 2.18 -15.71 -12.95
N GLY A 9 3.15 -15.23 -12.16
CA GLY A 9 4.29 -14.48 -12.72
C GLY A 9 5.46 -15.32 -13.24
N CYS A 10 5.62 -16.58 -12.81
CA CYS A 10 6.82 -17.38 -13.15
C CYS A 10 6.59 -18.89 -13.28
N GLY A 11 5.37 -19.39 -13.11
CA GLY A 11 5.06 -20.82 -13.22
C GLY A 11 5.46 -21.70 -12.02
N LYS A 12 6.30 -21.22 -11.10
CA LYS A 12 6.73 -21.96 -9.89
C LYS A 12 5.57 -22.28 -8.93
N LYS A 13 5.78 -23.15 -7.94
CA LYS A 13 4.78 -23.47 -6.90
C LYS A 13 4.33 -22.18 -6.19
N PRO A 14 3.04 -21.82 -6.22
CA PRO A 14 2.54 -20.65 -5.52
C PRO A 14 2.37 -20.94 -4.03
N ILE A 15 2.66 -19.94 -3.20
CA ILE A 15 2.55 -20.01 -1.74
C ILE A 15 1.53 -18.99 -1.24
N ILE A 16 1.34 -17.90 -1.98
CA ILE A 16 0.54 -16.75 -1.59
C ILE A 16 -0.76 -16.76 -2.39
N LYS A 17 -1.88 -16.65 -1.68
CA LYS A 17 -3.21 -16.40 -2.23
C LYS A 17 -3.75 -15.14 -1.57
N LEU A 18 -4.21 -14.20 -2.38
CA LEU A 18 -4.81 -12.95 -1.93
C LEU A 18 -6.32 -13.14 -1.80
N SER A 19 -6.96 -12.41 -0.88
CA SER A 19 -8.41 -12.58 -0.60
C SER A 19 -9.28 -12.14 -1.77
N TYR A 20 -8.85 -11.08 -2.46
CA TYR A 20 -9.62 -10.40 -3.50
C TYR A 20 -9.37 -10.94 -4.92
N THR A 21 -8.51 -11.94 -5.09
CA THR A 21 -8.23 -12.52 -6.41
C THR A 21 -7.97 -14.02 -6.36
N ILE A 22 -8.38 -14.73 -7.42
CA ILE A 22 -8.14 -16.16 -7.58
C ILE A 22 -6.67 -16.44 -7.91
N ILE A 23 -5.93 -15.40 -8.34
CA ILE A 23 -4.53 -15.50 -8.77
C ILE A 23 -3.63 -15.82 -7.58
N LYS A 24 -2.69 -16.75 -7.79
CA LYS A 24 -1.70 -17.15 -6.79
C LYS A 24 -0.28 -16.79 -7.20
N TYR A 25 0.56 -16.49 -6.22
CA TYR A 25 1.93 -16.02 -6.42
C TYR A 25 2.94 -16.80 -5.58
N CYS A 26 4.19 -16.88 -6.06
CA CYS A 26 5.34 -17.19 -5.22
C CYS A 26 5.87 -15.90 -4.55
N ASN A 27 6.70 -16.03 -3.53
CA ASN A 27 7.22 -14.89 -2.76
C ASN A 27 7.89 -13.82 -3.65
N GLY A 28 8.73 -14.24 -4.61
CA GLY A 28 9.43 -13.32 -5.50
C GLY A 28 8.50 -12.57 -6.45
N CYS A 29 7.52 -13.26 -7.05
CA CYS A 29 6.54 -12.62 -7.94
C CYS A 29 5.61 -11.68 -7.18
N PHE A 30 5.24 -12.02 -5.95
CA PHE A 30 4.42 -11.18 -5.09
C PHE A 30 5.14 -9.87 -4.72
N VAL A 31 6.40 -9.94 -4.27
CA VAL A 31 7.22 -8.75 -3.99
C VAL A 31 7.33 -7.86 -5.23
N ARG A 32 7.63 -8.45 -6.40
CA ARG A 32 7.69 -7.71 -7.67
C ARG A 32 6.36 -7.07 -8.05
N LEU A 33 5.22 -7.69 -7.73
CA LEU A 33 3.89 -7.14 -7.99
C LEU A 33 3.65 -5.85 -7.19
N ILE A 34 3.99 -5.85 -5.90
CA ILE A 34 3.87 -4.66 -5.05
C ILE A 34 4.81 -3.56 -5.53
N GLU A 35 6.09 -3.89 -5.76
CA GLU A 35 7.08 -2.93 -6.25
C GLU A 35 6.66 -2.31 -7.59
N LYS A 36 6.11 -3.10 -8.52
CA LYS A 36 5.59 -2.59 -9.80
C LYS A 36 4.43 -1.61 -9.60
N ARG A 37 3.50 -1.88 -8.68
CA ARG A 37 2.38 -0.96 -8.37
C ARG A 37 2.90 0.34 -7.78
N VAL A 38 3.73 0.28 -6.75
CA VAL A 38 4.31 1.47 -6.11
C VAL A 38 5.15 2.26 -7.11
N ARG A 39 5.97 1.60 -7.95
CA ARG A 39 6.74 2.26 -9.01
C ARG A 39 5.86 2.97 -10.03
N LYS A 40 4.78 2.32 -10.51
CA LYS A 40 3.83 2.92 -11.44
C LYS A 40 3.21 4.18 -10.85
N ASP A 41 2.84 4.10 -9.58
CA ASP A 41 2.20 5.17 -8.84
C ASP A 41 3.16 6.35 -8.57
N ILE A 42 4.40 6.08 -8.15
CA ILE A 42 5.47 7.10 -8.05
C ILE A 42 5.62 7.87 -9.37
N ARG A 43 5.68 7.14 -10.49
CA ARG A 43 5.87 7.72 -11.82
C ARG A 43 4.70 8.62 -12.23
N ILE A 44 3.46 8.17 -12.02
CA ILE A 44 2.25 8.89 -12.48
C ILE A 44 1.91 10.05 -11.54
N ASN A 45 1.86 9.79 -10.23
CA ASN A 45 1.24 10.71 -9.27
C ASN A 45 2.26 11.53 -8.47
N LYS A 46 3.45 10.97 -8.18
CA LYS A 46 4.41 11.63 -7.27
C LYS A 46 5.49 12.43 -7.99
N LYS A 47 5.83 12.08 -9.23
CA LYS A 47 6.86 12.73 -10.07
C LYS A 47 8.22 12.85 -9.35
N ILE A 48 8.64 11.78 -8.67
CA ILE A 48 9.93 11.73 -7.96
C ILE A 48 11.02 11.40 -8.98
N GLY A 49 12.00 12.30 -9.12
CA GLY A 49 13.17 12.10 -9.98
C GLY A 49 14.26 11.27 -9.31
N ARG A 50 15.13 10.61 -10.09
CA ARG A 50 16.21 9.74 -9.60
C ARG A 50 17.24 10.43 -8.70
N ASN A 51 17.45 11.73 -8.87
CA ASN A 51 18.49 12.49 -8.16
C ASN A 51 17.93 13.37 -7.03
N LYS A 52 16.62 13.29 -6.75
CA LYS A 52 16.01 14.09 -5.69
C LYS A 52 16.11 13.36 -4.36
N GLN A 53 16.38 14.10 -3.29
CA GLN A 53 16.25 13.59 -1.94
C GLN A 53 14.79 13.23 -1.66
N ILE A 54 14.55 11.99 -1.26
CA ILE A 54 13.23 11.47 -0.93
C ILE A 54 13.00 11.65 0.56
N LYS A 55 12.13 12.57 0.93
CA LYS A 55 11.67 12.70 2.33
C LYS A 55 10.64 11.62 2.60
N LEU A 56 10.90 10.74 3.56
CA LEU A 56 9.96 9.70 3.99
C LEU A 56 9.63 9.92 5.46
N LEU A 57 8.33 10.04 5.76
CA LEU A 57 7.86 10.17 7.14
C LEU A 57 8.17 8.89 7.91
N ASN A 58 8.95 9.01 8.98
CA ASN A 58 9.19 7.93 9.93
C ASN A 58 8.19 8.04 11.09
N ASP A 59 7.16 7.20 11.04
CA ASP A 59 6.13 7.07 12.08
C ASP A 59 6.34 5.81 12.95
N GLY A 60 7.46 5.10 12.78
CA GLY A 60 7.75 3.84 13.47
C GLY A 60 6.83 2.68 13.08
N SER A 61 6.03 2.84 12.03
CA SER A 61 5.06 1.83 11.59
C SER A 61 5.70 0.75 10.73
N LYS A 62 5.00 -0.39 10.61
CA LYS A 62 5.37 -1.43 9.64
C LYS A 62 5.30 -0.92 8.20
N GLU A 63 4.37 0.00 7.92
CA GLU A 63 4.22 0.64 6.62
C GLU A 63 5.46 1.47 6.26
N PHE A 64 6.07 2.15 7.24
CA PHE A 64 7.32 2.88 7.05
C PHE A 64 8.45 1.96 6.61
N GLU A 65 8.68 0.85 7.32
CA GLU A 65 9.74 -0.10 6.98
C GLU A 65 9.52 -0.72 5.60
N VAL A 66 8.27 -1.05 5.27
CA VAL A 66 7.88 -1.58 3.95
C VAL A 66 8.12 -0.54 2.86
N ALA A 67 7.71 0.71 3.07
CA ALA A 67 7.92 1.80 2.12
C ALA A 67 9.42 2.06 1.92
N GLU A 68 10.22 2.11 2.99
CA GLU A 68 11.67 2.28 2.92
C GLU A 68 12.32 1.15 2.08
N LYS A 69 11.93 -0.11 2.33
CA LYS A 69 12.49 -1.25 1.59
C LYS A 69 12.09 -1.23 0.11
N ILE A 70 10.84 -0.91 -0.19
CA ILE A 70 10.36 -0.79 -1.58
C ILE A 70 11.10 0.34 -2.31
N LEU A 71 11.27 1.50 -1.67
CA LEU A 71 11.97 2.65 -2.27
C LEU A 71 13.44 2.32 -2.56
N LYS A 72 14.15 1.67 -1.62
CA LYS A 72 15.51 1.18 -1.85
C LYS A 72 15.58 0.20 -3.03
N ASN A 73 14.60 -0.70 -3.17
CA ASN A 73 14.57 -1.62 -4.31
C ASN A 73 14.23 -0.93 -5.65
N ILE A 74 13.45 0.17 -5.63
CA ILE A 74 13.05 0.90 -6.84
C ILE A 74 14.15 1.83 -7.33
N PHE A 75 14.79 2.57 -6.43
CA PHE A 75 15.79 3.59 -6.76
C PHE A 75 17.24 3.09 -6.62
N GLY A 76 17.44 1.88 -6.08
CA GLY A 76 18.75 1.29 -5.82
C GLY A 76 19.28 1.62 -4.43
N GLU A 77 20.44 1.06 -4.10
CA GLU A 77 21.10 1.24 -2.79
C GLU A 77 21.51 2.70 -2.52
N PHE A 78 21.71 3.48 -3.59
CA PHE A 78 22.08 4.90 -3.53
C PHE A 78 20.88 5.85 -3.38
N ALA A 79 19.69 5.32 -3.09
CA ALA A 79 18.52 6.15 -2.86
C ALA A 79 18.76 7.08 -1.65
N ASN A 80 18.81 8.40 -1.90
CA ASN A 80 18.94 9.41 -0.85
C ASN A 80 17.60 9.59 -0.11
N ILE A 81 17.28 8.65 0.78
CA ILE A 81 16.06 8.67 1.61
C ILE A 81 16.36 9.38 2.92
N LYS A 82 15.80 10.58 3.08
CA LYS A 82 15.83 11.34 4.34
C LYS A 82 14.61 10.99 5.19
N LYS A 83 14.86 10.38 6.35
CA LYS A 83 13.82 10.12 7.35
C LYS A 83 13.44 11.44 8.02
N VAL A 84 12.14 11.76 8.05
CA VAL A 84 11.62 12.99 8.66
C VAL A 84 10.51 12.65 9.64
N ASN A 85 10.34 13.45 10.70
CA ASN A 85 9.29 13.25 11.70
C ASN A 85 8.07 14.16 11.48
N LYS A 86 8.18 15.13 10.55
CA LYS A 86 7.12 16.07 10.19
C LYS A 86 6.82 15.97 8.70
N THR A 87 5.55 16.10 8.35
CA THR A 87 5.07 16.05 6.97
C THR A 87 5.09 17.43 6.33
N ASP A 88 5.67 17.53 5.12
CA ASP A 88 5.52 18.65 4.21
C ASP A 88 4.83 18.19 2.91
N LYS A 89 4.61 19.07 1.93
CA LYS A 89 3.94 18.74 0.66
C LYS A 89 4.71 17.72 -0.19
N GLU A 90 6.01 17.57 0.04
CA GLU A 90 6.91 16.69 -0.72
C GLU A 90 7.21 15.38 0.03
N THR A 91 6.99 15.34 1.35
CA THR A 91 7.16 14.15 2.19
C THR A 91 6.25 13.03 1.71
N LEU A 92 6.85 11.85 1.54
CA LEU A 92 6.13 10.61 1.35
C LEU A 92 5.59 10.10 2.68
N THR A 93 4.29 9.85 2.72
CA THR A 93 3.62 9.31 3.91
C THR A 93 3.33 7.83 3.70
N PRO A 94 3.88 6.93 4.55
CA PRO A 94 3.66 5.49 4.45
C PRO A 94 2.27 5.12 4.98
N THR A 95 1.24 5.30 4.17
CA THR A 95 -0.12 4.88 4.51
C THR A 95 -0.69 3.94 3.46
N ASN A 96 -1.30 2.85 3.93
CA ASN A 96 -1.89 1.80 3.11
C ASN A 96 -3.31 2.17 2.63
N LEU A 97 -3.85 1.41 1.67
CA LEU A 97 -5.18 1.65 1.12
C LEU A 97 -6.29 1.52 2.18
N ASP A 98 -6.20 0.52 3.05
CA ASP A 98 -7.26 0.21 4.02
C ASP A 98 -7.43 1.32 5.05
N ARG A 99 -6.33 1.88 5.55
CA ARG A 99 -6.33 3.02 6.48
C ARG A 99 -6.90 4.27 5.81
N GLU A 100 -6.57 4.53 4.55
CA GLU A 100 -7.17 5.65 3.79
C GLU A 100 -8.68 5.46 3.60
N ALA A 101 -9.10 4.27 3.13
CA ALA A 101 -10.51 3.97 2.90
C ALA A 101 -11.32 4.09 4.20
N ARG A 102 -10.76 3.61 5.32
CA ARG A 102 -11.37 3.71 6.64
C ARG A 102 -11.55 5.15 7.09
N ILE A 103 -10.47 5.94 7.10
CA ILE A 103 -10.52 7.35 7.53
C ILE A 103 -11.52 8.14 6.68
N ASN A 104 -11.48 7.97 5.37
CA ASN A 104 -12.39 8.68 4.47
C ASN A 104 -13.85 8.28 4.69
N LEU A 105 -14.12 6.98 4.89
CA LEU A 105 -15.48 6.50 5.15
C LEU A 105 -16.00 6.97 6.51
N GLU A 106 -15.17 6.92 7.56
CA GLU A 106 -15.53 7.39 8.90
C GLU A 106 -15.85 8.89 8.89
N SER A 107 -14.99 9.72 8.31
CA SER A 107 -15.25 11.16 8.17
C SER A 107 -16.53 11.42 7.38
N TYR A 108 -16.77 10.68 6.30
CA TYR A 108 -18.01 10.80 5.52
C TYR A 108 -19.26 10.45 6.33
N LEU A 109 -19.26 9.33 7.06
CA LEU A 109 -20.39 8.89 7.88
C LEU A 109 -20.68 9.84 9.05
N GLN A 110 -19.65 10.49 9.58
CA GLN A 110 -19.77 11.46 10.67
C GLN A 110 -20.11 12.88 10.18
N ASN A 111 -20.24 13.10 8.86
CA ASN A 111 -20.36 14.43 8.25
C ASN A 111 -19.21 15.38 8.65
N GLU A 112 -18.03 14.82 8.90
CA GLU A 112 -16.82 15.57 9.23
C GLU A 112 -15.99 15.84 7.98
N LYS A 113 -15.21 16.92 8.01
CA LYS A 113 -14.24 17.18 6.94
C LYS A 113 -13.09 16.19 7.09
N THR A 114 -12.83 15.42 6.04
CA THR A 114 -11.70 14.51 6.00
C THR A 114 -10.40 15.27 6.26
N PRO A 115 -9.53 14.80 7.17
CA PRO A 115 -8.30 15.49 7.52
C PRO A 115 -7.43 15.68 6.27
N LYS A 116 -7.14 16.93 5.92
CA LYS A 116 -6.23 17.24 4.80
C LYS A 116 -4.84 16.75 5.17
N LYS A 117 -4.40 15.66 4.54
CA LYS A 117 -3.04 15.14 4.73
C LYS A 117 -2.04 16.04 4.00
N THR A 118 -1.01 16.45 4.72
CA THR A 118 0.18 17.06 4.12
C THR A 118 1.09 15.94 3.61
N GLY A 119 1.47 16.01 2.33
CA GLY A 119 2.38 15.06 1.70
C GLY A 119 1.73 14.14 0.68
N LYS A 120 2.52 13.20 0.17
CA LYS A 120 2.13 12.26 -0.89
C LYS A 120 2.11 10.84 -0.35
N LEU A 121 0.96 10.19 -0.38
CA LEU A 121 0.81 8.82 0.12
C LEU A 121 1.57 7.84 -0.77
N ILE A 122 2.43 6.98 -0.22
CA ILE A 122 3.27 6.08 -1.03
C ILE A 122 2.71 4.66 -1.18
N LEU A 123 1.93 4.18 -0.21
CA LEU A 123 1.33 2.84 -0.20
C LEU A 123 -0.20 2.86 -0.41
N ASN A 124 -0.76 3.96 -0.90
CA ASN A 124 -2.22 4.12 -1.13
C ASN A 124 -2.81 3.19 -2.20
N ASN A 125 -2.01 2.28 -2.78
CA ASN A 125 -2.44 1.25 -3.74
C ASN A 125 -2.09 -0.17 -3.27
N VAL A 126 -1.76 -0.33 -1.98
CA VAL A 126 -1.36 -1.60 -1.36
C VAL A 126 -2.29 -1.85 -0.17
N LEU A 127 -2.89 -3.05 -0.12
CA LEU A 127 -3.78 -3.45 0.96
C LEU A 127 -3.01 -3.86 2.21
N GLU A 128 -3.68 -3.85 3.37
CA GLU A 128 -3.08 -4.30 4.63
C GLU A 128 -2.65 -5.77 4.58
N GLU A 129 -3.45 -6.65 3.96
CA GLU A 129 -3.07 -8.07 3.81
C GLU A 129 -1.74 -8.22 3.05
N GLU A 130 -1.52 -7.35 2.07
CA GLU A 130 -0.35 -7.41 1.22
C GLU A 130 0.90 -6.93 1.96
N ILE A 131 0.74 -5.91 2.79
CA ILE A 131 1.78 -5.40 3.69
C ILE A 131 2.18 -6.48 4.68
N ILE A 132 1.22 -7.15 5.31
CA ILE A 132 1.49 -8.24 6.26
C ILE A 132 2.27 -9.38 5.58
N ILE A 133 1.85 -9.78 4.37
CA ILE A 133 2.55 -10.83 3.61
C ILE A 133 3.96 -10.37 3.21
N PHE A 134 4.11 -9.11 2.81
CA PHE A 134 5.41 -8.53 2.47
C PHE A 134 6.35 -8.53 3.69
N CYS A 135 5.86 -8.11 4.86
CA CYS A 135 6.62 -8.14 6.10
C CYS A 135 7.10 -9.56 6.44
N LYS A 136 6.22 -10.56 6.31
CA LYS A 136 6.58 -11.98 6.52
C LYS A 136 7.70 -12.44 5.58
N ILE A 137 7.63 -12.08 4.30
CA ILE A 137 8.66 -12.47 3.31
C ILE A 137 10.00 -11.78 3.61
N LYS A 138 9.96 -10.52 4.05
CA LYS A 138 11.16 -9.70 4.30
C LYS A 138 11.66 -9.77 5.74
N ARG A 139 11.01 -10.55 6.60
CA ARG A 139 11.31 -10.68 8.04
C ARG A 139 11.27 -9.34 8.77
N ILE A 140 10.32 -8.48 8.40
CA ILE A 140 10.01 -7.23 9.08
C ILE A 140 9.06 -7.55 10.24
N LYS A 141 9.30 -6.97 11.42
CA LYS A 141 8.40 -7.09 12.56
C LYS A 141 7.12 -6.32 12.26
N ALA A 142 5.98 -6.99 12.42
CA ALA A 142 4.66 -6.40 12.19
C ALA A 142 3.92 -6.44 13.53
N ASP A 143 4.21 -5.46 14.37
CA ASP A 143 3.83 -5.54 15.79
C ASP A 143 2.33 -5.29 16.00
N ASN A 144 1.65 -4.59 15.08
CA ASN A 144 0.21 -4.33 15.17
C ASN A 144 -0.50 -4.46 13.82
N LYS A 145 -1.62 -5.20 13.81
CA LYS A 145 -2.59 -5.18 12.69
C LYS A 145 -3.38 -3.88 12.76
N GLU A 146 -3.69 -3.31 11.60
CA GLU A 146 -4.62 -2.19 11.55
C GLU A 146 -5.99 -2.56 12.14
N PRO A 147 -6.67 -1.63 12.83
CA PRO A 147 -8.05 -1.82 13.25
C PRO A 147 -8.92 -2.02 12.01
N LYS A 148 -9.73 -3.08 12.06
CA LYS A 148 -10.68 -3.39 11.00
C LYS A 148 -11.93 -2.51 11.13
N ASN A 149 -12.50 -2.15 10.00
CA ASN A 149 -13.82 -1.54 9.94
C ASN A 149 -14.81 -2.61 9.46
N ASP A 150 -15.72 -3.03 10.34
CA ASP A 150 -16.60 -4.17 10.07
C ASP A 150 -17.49 -3.96 8.85
N LEU A 151 -17.92 -2.71 8.62
CA LEU A 151 -18.70 -2.37 7.42
C LEU A 151 -17.86 -2.60 6.16
N LEU A 152 -16.65 -2.05 6.08
CA LEU A 152 -15.75 -2.25 4.94
C LEU A 152 -15.42 -3.72 4.70
N GLU A 153 -15.15 -4.48 5.77
CA GLU A 153 -14.86 -5.91 5.67
C GLU A 153 -16.09 -6.70 5.19
N SER A 154 -17.29 -6.36 5.67
CA SER A 154 -18.53 -7.03 5.26
C SER A 154 -18.84 -6.81 3.78
N ILE A 155 -18.58 -5.60 3.26
CA ILE A 155 -18.79 -5.25 1.86
C ILE A 155 -17.72 -5.94 0.99
N GLU A 156 -16.45 -5.87 1.38
CA GLU A 156 -15.35 -6.53 0.66
C GLU A 156 -15.55 -8.04 0.55
N LYS A 157 -16.09 -8.67 1.61
CA LYS A 157 -16.41 -10.11 1.61
C LYS A 157 -17.52 -10.47 0.61
N LYS A 158 -18.53 -9.61 0.45
CA LYS A 158 -19.62 -9.80 -0.52
C LYS A 158 -19.20 -9.43 -1.95
N HIS A 159 -18.37 -8.40 -2.09
CA HIS A 159 -17.95 -7.81 -3.34
C HIS A 159 -16.44 -7.53 -3.34
N PRO A 160 -15.60 -8.52 -3.69
CA PRO A 160 -14.15 -8.37 -3.69
C PRO A 160 -13.67 -7.21 -4.57
N GLY A 161 -12.73 -6.41 -4.06
CA GLY A 161 -12.18 -5.23 -4.71
C GLY A 161 -12.90 -3.92 -4.39
N THR A 162 -13.94 -3.95 -3.54
CA THR A 162 -14.70 -2.75 -3.18
C THR A 162 -13.85 -1.72 -2.43
N LYS A 163 -12.89 -2.14 -1.60
CA LYS A 163 -11.95 -1.22 -0.93
C LYS A 163 -11.21 -0.31 -1.93
N PHE A 164 -10.77 -0.86 -3.07
CA PHE A 164 -10.15 -0.08 -4.14
C PHE A 164 -11.13 0.88 -4.82
N GLY A 165 -12.37 0.42 -5.04
CA GLY A 165 -13.44 1.25 -5.60
C GLY A 165 -13.73 2.46 -4.72
N ILE A 166 -13.95 2.22 -3.42
CA ILE A 166 -14.23 3.26 -2.42
C ILE A 166 -13.09 4.27 -2.36
N ALA A 167 -11.84 3.81 -2.20
CA ALA A 167 -10.68 4.70 -2.12
C ALA A 167 -10.56 5.61 -3.35
N LYS A 168 -10.72 5.05 -4.55
CA LYS A 168 -10.67 5.82 -5.81
C LYS A 168 -11.84 6.81 -5.95
N SER A 169 -13.04 6.44 -5.48
CA SER A 169 -14.19 7.35 -5.48
C SER A 169 -13.92 8.55 -4.59
N PHE A 170 -13.37 8.34 -3.40
CA PHE A 170 -12.98 9.44 -2.50
C PHE A 170 -11.86 10.32 -3.09
N GLU A 171 -10.88 9.75 -3.78
CA GLU A 171 -9.85 10.53 -4.50
C GLU A 171 -10.44 11.47 -5.58
N LYS A 172 -11.62 11.16 -6.12
CA LYS A 172 -12.32 12.01 -7.11
C LYS A 172 -13.22 13.04 -6.47
N ILE A 173 -13.94 12.67 -5.41
CA ILE A 173 -14.92 13.54 -4.74
C ILE A 173 -14.22 14.61 -3.90
N MET A 174 -13.05 14.30 -3.32
CA MET A 174 -12.34 15.20 -2.41
C MET A 174 -11.25 16.06 -3.07
N LYS A 175 -11.15 16.05 -4.41
CA LYS A 175 -10.30 16.97 -5.18
C LYS A 175 -11.08 18.23 -5.52
#